data_AF-A0A5B0W5B9-F1
#
_entry.id   AF-A0A5B0W5B9-F1
#
_cell.length_a   1.000
_cell.length_b   1.000
_cell.length_c   1.000
_cell.angle_alpha   90.00
_cell.angle_beta   90.00
_cell.angle_gamma   90.00
#
_symmetry.space_group_name_H-M   'P 1'
#
loop_
_entity.id
_entity.type
_entity.pdbx_description
1 polymer ?
#
loop_
_entity_poly.entity_id
_entity_poly.type
_entity_poly.pdbx_seq_one_letter_code
_entity_poly.pdbx_strand_id
1 'polypeptide(L)'
;MLPTTQLVLSGTVHPSKIPLANIGDVAIHPGAGRTPFIDATIFDGMSWRNLDLNGFGFSKNSRNFDRPQNIGPIMRKIQIKIISCKGSLVYYDYPIGSKKRKYIYQGMTFPSFT
;
A
#
# COMPACT_ATOMS: atom_id res chain seq x y z
N MET A 1 -16.15 -6.91 13.99
CA MET A 1 -14.76 -7.06 14.47
C MET A 1 -13.96 -5.82 14.12
N LEU A 2 -13.03 -5.42 14.98
CA LEU A 2 -12.10 -4.32 14.73
C LEU A 2 -10.99 -4.79 13.77
N PRO A 3 -10.49 -3.92 12.88
CA PRO A 3 -9.34 -4.24 12.02
C PRO A 3 -8.09 -4.49 12.86
N THR A 4 -7.25 -5.42 12.41
CA THR A 4 -6.01 -5.78 13.09
C THR A 4 -5.06 -4.58 13.12
N THR A 5 -4.57 -4.21 14.30
CA THR A 5 -3.72 -3.02 14.49
C THR A 5 -2.35 -3.14 13.82
N GLN A 6 -1.86 -4.36 13.62
CA GLN A 6 -0.61 -4.67 12.95
C GLN A 6 -0.78 -5.86 12.01
N LEU A 7 -0.04 -5.86 10.91
CA LEU A 7 -0.13 -6.92 9.91
C LEU A 7 1.21 -7.08 9.18
N VAL A 8 1.54 -8.30 8.77
CA VAL A 8 2.78 -8.60 8.02
C VAL A 8 2.48 -8.58 6.52
N LEU A 9 3.29 -7.87 5.73
CA LEU A 9 3.20 -7.91 4.27
C LEU A 9 3.51 -9.32 3.75
N SER A 10 2.55 -9.93 3.04
CA SER A 10 2.74 -11.27 2.45
C SER A 10 3.77 -11.26 1.32
N GLY A 11 3.94 -10.10 0.68
CA GLY A 11 4.73 -9.94 -0.54
C GLY A 11 3.98 -10.33 -1.81
N THR A 12 2.72 -10.76 -1.71
CA THR A 12 1.86 -10.98 -2.87
C THR A 12 1.17 -9.69 -3.25
N VAL A 13 1.30 -9.29 -4.52
CA VAL A 13 0.73 -8.04 -5.04
C VAL A 13 -0.09 -8.31 -6.29
N HIS A 14 -1.33 -7.83 -6.28
CA HIS A 14 -2.32 -8.01 -7.33
C HIS A 14 -2.59 -6.67 -8.05
N PRO A 15 -2.98 -6.69 -9.34
CA PRO A 15 -3.36 -5.48 -10.08
C PRO A 15 -4.76 -4.95 -9.72
N SER A 16 -5.51 -5.67 -8.88
CA SER A 16 -6.83 -5.30 -8.40
C SER A 16 -7.19 -6.12 -7.16
N LYS A 17 -8.30 -5.78 -6.51
CA LYS A 17 -8.84 -6.53 -5.36
C LYS A 17 -9.39 -7.87 -5.86
N ILE A 18 -8.89 -8.97 -5.28
CA ILE A 18 -9.38 -10.32 -5.60
C ILE A 18 -10.34 -10.83 -4.50
N PRO A 19 -11.28 -11.74 -4.82
CA PRO A 19 -12.20 -12.31 -3.84
C PRO A 19 -11.52 -13.21 -2.79
N LEU A 20 -10.51 -13.97 -3.19
CA LEU A 20 -9.80 -14.94 -2.35
C LEU A 20 -8.37 -14.45 -2.04
N ALA A 21 -8.28 -13.38 -1.25
CA ALA A 21 -7.01 -12.79 -0.83
C ALA A 21 -6.54 -13.38 0.50
N ASN A 22 -5.22 -13.49 0.68
CA ASN A 22 -4.63 -13.80 1.98
C ASN A 22 -4.37 -12.53 2.78
N ILE A 23 -4.33 -12.66 4.11
CA ILE A 23 -3.96 -11.56 5.01
C ILE A 23 -2.58 -11.03 4.60
N GLY A 24 -2.48 -9.73 4.35
CA GLY A 24 -1.25 -9.09 3.90
C GLY A 24 -1.01 -9.03 2.41
N ASP A 25 -1.92 -9.59 1.61
CA ASP A 25 -1.93 -9.37 0.18
C ASP A 25 -2.26 -7.92 -0.13
N VAL A 26 -1.60 -7.37 -1.15
CA VAL A 26 -1.78 -6.00 -1.59
C VAL A 26 -2.40 -5.97 -2.97
N ALA A 27 -3.32 -5.04 -3.21
CA ALA A 27 -3.83 -4.70 -4.52
C ALA A 27 -3.38 -3.28 -4.87
N ILE A 28 -2.72 -3.11 -6.00
CA ILE A 28 -2.36 -1.80 -6.57
C ILE A 28 -3.32 -1.52 -7.71
N HIS A 29 -3.91 -0.33 -7.75
CA HIS A 29 -4.89 0.02 -8.77
C HIS A 29 -4.86 1.53 -9.08
N PRO A 30 -5.36 1.96 -10.25
CA PRO A 30 -5.69 3.37 -10.46
C PRO A 30 -6.68 3.86 -9.40
N GLY A 31 -6.52 5.10 -8.97
CA GLY A 31 -7.37 5.75 -7.99
C GLY A 31 -8.83 5.77 -8.44
N ALA A 32 -9.75 5.78 -7.47
CA ALA A 32 -11.17 5.82 -7.75
C ALA A 32 -11.60 7.18 -8.33
N GLY A 33 -12.72 7.22 -9.07
CA GLY A 33 -13.40 8.46 -9.44
C GLY A 33 -12.63 9.38 -10.39
N ARG A 34 -12.11 8.85 -11.50
CA ARG A 34 -11.35 9.60 -12.52
C ARG A 34 -10.10 10.29 -11.97
N THR A 35 -9.57 9.84 -10.85
CA THR A 35 -8.37 10.44 -10.27
C THR A 35 -7.12 9.93 -11.00
N PRO A 36 -6.24 10.83 -11.48
CA PRO A 36 -5.07 10.46 -12.27
C PRO A 36 -3.89 10.04 -11.38
N PHE A 37 -4.11 9.17 -10.39
CA PHE A 37 -3.03 8.68 -9.51
C PHE A 37 -3.21 7.22 -9.12
N ILE A 38 -2.11 6.54 -8.78
CA ILE A 38 -2.12 5.13 -8.36
C ILE A 38 -2.28 5.03 -6.84
N ASP A 39 -3.16 4.13 -6.41
CA ASP A 39 -3.42 3.78 -5.01
C ASP A 39 -3.12 2.30 -4.74
N ALA A 40 -3.06 1.96 -3.45
CA ALA A 40 -2.97 0.59 -3.01
C ALA A 40 -3.88 0.30 -1.82
N THR A 41 -4.32 -0.95 -1.73
CA THR A 41 -5.03 -1.49 -0.58
C THR A 41 -4.38 -2.79 -0.11
N ILE A 42 -4.45 -3.07 1.17
CA ILE A 42 -3.99 -4.33 1.78
C ILE A 42 -5.19 -5.07 2.39
N PHE A 43 -5.21 -6.40 2.27
CA PHE A 43 -6.26 -7.21 2.87
C PHE A 43 -5.93 -7.52 4.33
N ASP A 44 -6.82 -7.15 5.25
CA ASP A 44 -6.65 -7.31 6.70
C ASP A 44 -7.20 -8.64 7.26
N GLY A 45 -7.73 -9.50 6.40
CA GLY A 45 -8.47 -10.72 6.78
C GLY A 45 -9.98 -10.57 6.76
N MET A 46 -10.49 -9.35 6.72
CA MET A 46 -11.92 -9.06 6.60
C MET A 46 -12.24 -8.21 5.37
N SER A 47 -11.37 -7.25 5.06
CA SER A 47 -11.63 -6.24 4.04
C SER A 47 -10.35 -5.66 3.46
N TRP A 48 -10.48 -5.11 2.25
CA TRP A 48 -9.42 -4.31 1.64
C TRP A 48 -9.38 -2.92 2.26
N ARG A 49 -8.29 -2.61 2.95
CA ARG A 49 -8.04 -1.32 3.60
C ARG A 49 -6.99 -0.53 2.82
N ASN A 50 -7.06 0.79 2.87
CA ASN A 50 -6.05 1.63 2.22
C ASN A 50 -4.66 1.34 2.80
N LEU A 51 -3.68 1.19 1.91
CA LEU A 51 -2.27 1.08 2.26
C LEU A 51 -1.60 2.41 1.91
N ASP A 52 -0.91 3.02 2.87
CA ASP A 52 -0.22 4.28 2.65
C ASP A 52 1.08 4.06 1.86
N LEU A 53 1.06 4.47 0.60
CA LEU A 53 2.20 4.36 -0.31
C LEU A 53 3.33 5.35 0.02
N ASN A 54 3.07 6.40 0.80
CA ASN A 54 4.13 7.32 1.23
C ASN A 54 5.19 6.61 2.07
N GLY A 55 4.79 5.66 2.93
CA GLY A 55 5.70 4.85 3.73
C GLY A 55 6.68 3.99 2.91
N PHE A 56 6.34 3.72 1.65
CA PHE A 56 7.19 3.01 0.69
C PHE A 56 8.04 3.96 -0.17
N GLY A 57 7.97 5.27 0.07
CA GLY A 57 8.69 6.31 -0.68
C GLY A 57 7.91 6.91 -1.86
N PHE A 58 6.61 6.60 -2.02
CA PHE A 58 5.82 7.10 -3.13
C PHE A 58 4.88 8.24 -2.73
N SER A 59 5.36 9.47 -2.87
CA SER A 59 4.55 10.69 -2.71
C SER A 59 3.40 10.73 -3.70
N LYS A 60 2.38 11.56 -3.43
CA LYS A 60 1.24 11.77 -4.35
C LYS A 60 1.69 12.08 -5.78
N ASN A 61 2.69 12.96 -5.94
CA ASN A 61 3.20 13.36 -7.26
C ASN A 61 3.88 12.22 -8.00
N SER A 62 4.63 11.35 -7.29
CA SER A 62 5.30 10.19 -7.90
C SER A 62 4.34 9.11 -8.38
N ARG A 63 3.08 9.15 -7.93
CA ARG A 63 2.02 8.22 -8.27
C ARG A 63 1.03 8.77 -9.29
N ASN A 64 1.14 10.05 -9.63
CA ASN A 64 0.28 10.68 -10.63
C ASN A 64 0.65 10.20 -12.03
N PHE A 65 -0.33 10.18 -12.92
CA PHE A 65 -0.15 9.88 -14.33
C PHE A 65 -1.00 10.80 -15.20
N ASP A 66 -0.39 11.46 -16.17
CA ASP A 66 -1.13 12.34 -17.09
C ASP A 66 -1.64 11.60 -18.32
N ARG A 67 -1.09 10.41 -18.59
CA ARG A 67 -1.46 9.58 -19.73
C ARG A 67 -1.62 8.10 -19.33
N PRO A 68 -2.57 7.36 -19.94
CA PRO A 68 -2.80 5.95 -19.60
C PRO A 68 -1.56 5.06 -19.75
N GLN A 69 -0.63 5.37 -20.66
CA GLN A 69 0.59 4.56 -20.86
C GLN A 69 1.52 4.58 -19.64
N ASN A 70 1.40 5.59 -18.77
CA ASN A 70 2.22 5.72 -17.57
C ASN A 70 1.72 4.85 -16.41
N ILE A 71 0.47 4.37 -16.47
CA ILE A 71 -0.17 3.58 -15.39
C ILE A 71 0.65 2.30 -15.11
N GLY A 72 0.90 1.49 -16.14
CA GLY A 72 1.61 0.21 -16.00
C GLY A 72 3.01 0.36 -15.38
N PRO A 73 3.88 1.24 -15.91
CA PRO A 73 5.19 1.51 -15.34
C PRO A 73 5.15 1.96 -13.87
N ILE A 74 4.21 2.83 -13.49
CA ILE A 74 4.09 3.31 -12.09
C ILE A 74 3.64 2.17 -11.18
N MET A 75 2.59 1.43 -11.57
CA MET A 75 2.10 0.28 -10.82
C MET A 75 3.20 -0.77 -10.61
N ARG A 76 4.01 -1.04 -11.64
CA ARG A 76 5.14 -1.98 -11.56
C ARG A 76 6.23 -1.52 -10.58
N LYS A 77 6.57 -0.22 -10.56
CA LYS A 77 7.53 0.34 -9.59
C LYS A 77 7.04 0.17 -8.15
N ILE A 78 5.75 0.48 -7.90
CA ILE A 78 5.13 0.31 -6.59
C ILE A 78 5.12 -1.17 -6.19
N GLN A 79 4.74 -2.06 -7.11
CA GLN A 79 4.73 -3.50 -6.89
C GLN A 79 6.09 -4.02 -6.46
N ILE A 80 7.16 -3.72 -7.22
CA ILE A 80 8.52 -4.16 -6.90
C ILE A 80 8.93 -3.70 -5.51
N LYS A 81 8.62 -2.44 -5.16
CA LYS A 81 8.97 -1.89 -3.85
C LYS A 81 8.21 -2.58 -2.71
N ILE A 82 6.91 -2.83 -2.86
CA ILE A 82 6.12 -3.54 -1.84
C ILE A 82 6.62 -4.98 -1.67
N ILE A 83 6.92 -5.68 -2.77
CA ILE A 83 7.50 -7.03 -2.75
C ILE A 83 8.84 -7.03 -2.01
N SER A 84 9.70 -6.01 -2.21
CA SER A 84 10.98 -5.89 -1.52
C SER A 84 10.85 -5.72 0.00
N CYS A 85 9.66 -5.31 0.47
CA CYS A 85 9.34 -5.16 1.90
C CYS A 85 8.59 -6.37 2.47
N LYS A 86 8.49 -7.49 1.74
CA LYS A 86 7.86 -8.74 2.21
C LYS A 86 8.36 -9.11 3.61
N GLY A 87 7.45 -9.54 4.48
CA GLY A 87 7.75 -9.90 5.87
C GLY A 87 7.81 -8.70 6.82
N SER A 88 7.74 -7.47 6.32
CA SER A 88 7.71 -6.28 7.18
C SER A 88 6.32 -6.03 7.76
N LEU A 89 6.29 -5.35 8.92
CA LEU A 89 5.07 -4.92 9.59
C LEU A 89 4.49 -3.65 8.98
N VAL A 90 3.16 -3.59 8.93
CA VAL A 90 2.38 -2.38 8.69
C VAL A 90 1.37 -2.18 9.80
N TYR A 91 1.11 -0.93 10.17
CA TYR A 91 0.29 -0.56 11.31
C TYR A 91 -0.97 0.18 10.89
N TYR A 92 -2.12 -0.17 11.47
CA TYR A 92 -3.39 0.46 11.14
C TYR A 92 -3.60 1.73 11.96
N ASP A 93 -3.34 2.88 11.35
CA ASP A 93 -3.30 4.17 12.04
C ASP A 93 -3.79 5.34 11.16
N TYR A 94 -3.83 6.54 11.71
CA TYR A 94 -4.03 7.79 11.00
C TYR A 94 -2.68 8.30 10.47
N PRO A 95 -2.44 8.29 9.15
CA PRO A 95 -1.28 8.96 8.61
C PRO A 95 -1.40 10.47 8.86
N ILE A 96 -0.26 11.14 9.04
CA ILE A 96 -0.18 12.57 9.32
C ILE A 96 -1.03 13.36 8.30
N GLY A 97 -1.96 14.18 8.80
CA GLY A 97 -2.85 14.99 7.97
C GLY A 97 -4.04 14.25 7.34
N SER A 98 -4.27 12.97 7.67
CA SER A 98 -5.43 12.22 7.17
C SER A 98 -6.54 12.07 8.18
N LYS A 99 -7.79 12.24 7.73
CA LYS A 99 -9.00 11.92 8.52
C LYS A 99 -9.41 10.45 8.44
N LYS A 100 -8.69 9.62 7.67
CA LYS A 100 -9.04 8.22 7.41
C LYS A 100 -7.90 7.30 7.84
N ARG A 101 -8.23 6.23 8.55
CA ARG A 101 -7.29 5.18 8.93
C ARG A 101 -6.78 4.42 7.71
N LYS A 102 -5.51 4.04 7.74
CA LYS A 102 -4.80 3.29 6.70
C LYS A 102 -3.77 2.38 7.35
N TYR A 103 -3.32 1.36 6.64
CA TYR A 103 -2.10 0.66 7.01
C TYR A 103 -0.88 1.46 6.58
N ILE A 104 0.06 1.65 7.48
CA ILE A 104 1.27 2.45 7.28
C ILE A 104 2.49 1.55 7.42
N TYR A 105 3.34 1.56 6.41
CA TYR A 105 4.69 1.00 6.50
C TYR A 105 5.64 2.09 6.99
N GLN A 106 6.31 1.87 8.13
CA GLN A 106 7.22 2.84 8.73
C GLN A 106 8.70 2.65 8.30
N GLY A 107 8.98 1.67 7.43
CA GLY A 107 10.36 1.26 7.12
C GLY A 107 10.95 0.33 8.18
N MET A 108 12.14 -0.20 7.94
CA MET A 108 12.98 -0.69 9.04
C MET A 108 13.49 0.54 9.80
N THR A 109 13.05 0.72 11.04
CA THR A 109 13.91 1.34 12.05
C THR A 109 15.09 0.42 12.21
N PHE A 110 16.16 0.63 11.43
CA PHE A 110 17.45 0.13 11.87
C PHE A 110 17.67 0.71 13.27
N PRO A 111 17.85 -0.09 14.32
CA PRO A 111 18.35 0.46 15.56
C PRO A 111 19.67 1.13 15.19
N SER A 112 19.73 2.45 15.34
CA SER A 112 20.99 3.15 15.34
C SER A 112 21.76 2.58 16.53
N PHE A 113 22.70 1.67 16.27
CA PHE A 113 23.73 1.35 17.23
C PHE A 113 24.62 2.60 17.33
N THR A 114 24.30 3.48 18.28
CA THR A 114 25.23 4.45 18.85
C THR A 114 25.95 3.82 20.02
#